data_AF-A0A7J2TM64-F1
#
_entry.id   AF-A0A7J2TM64-F1
#
_cell.length_a   1.000
_cell.length_b   1.000
_cell.length_c   1.000
_cell.angle_alpha   90.00
_cell.angle_beta   90.00
_cell.angle_gamma   90.00
#
_symmetry.space_group_name_H-M   'P 1'
#
loop_
_entity.id
_entity.type
_entity.pdbx_description
1 polymer ?
#
loop_
_entity_poly.entity_id
_entity_poly.type
_entity_poly.pdbx_seq_one_letter_code
_entity_poly.pdbx_strand_id
1 'polypeptide(L)'
;MSSVEKVYVPRDCLASIIGQNRKDSLQKMTLDFVNLLSNESSIAIEDFGVHGSIALNMHSSKSDIDIVVYGAENFRKLEKTIEKLVEAKKLSYVFNNRLDAARRFKGRFSGKIFMYNAVRKPGEIHSEYGAYKFTPLAPVKFACTVNDDSEAMFRPAIYKIEDYTSANQSSNLPKEKIPILVVSMIGCYRNIARQGDKIKVAGTLERVESVCTDEVFYQVVVGTGVREEEYIWPI
;
A
#
# COMPACT_ATOMS: atom_id res chain seq x y z
N MET A 1 -9.95 30.01 -1.23
CA MET A 1 -8.70 29.45 -0.70
C MET A 1 -8.17 28.41 -1.68
N SER A 2 -6.97 28.60 -2.22
CA SER A 2 -6.12 27.45 -2.54
C SER A 2 -4.67 27.85 -2.26
N SER A 3 -4.24 27.63 -1.01
CA SER A 3 -2.88 27.90 -0.52
C SER A 3 -1.84 26.90 -1.07
N VAL A 4 -2.19 26.15 -2.13
CA VAL A 4 -1.36 25.12 -2.74
C VAL A 4 -0.85 25.67 -4.07
N GLU A 5 0.45 25.91 -4.14
CA GLU A 5 1.11 26.45 -5.35
C GLU A 5 1.25 25.39 -6.44
N LYS A 6 1.58 24.14 -6.07
CA LYS A 6 1.84 23.06 -7.03
C LYS A 6 1.59 21.68 -6.44
N VAL A 7 1.04 20.78 -7.26
CA VAL A 7 0.86 19.36 -6.97
C VAL A 7 1.79 18.55 -7.87
N TYR A 8 2.49 17.57 -7.28
CA TYR A 8 3.39 16.66 -8.00
C TYR A 8 2.72 15.30 -8.14
N VAL A 9 1.98 15.11 -9.23
CA VAL A 9 1.32 13.84 -9.53
C VAL A 9 2.35 12.85 -10.09
N PRO A 10 2.50 11.63 -9.54
CA PRO A 10 3.58 10.72 -9.94
C PRO A 10 3.61 10.36 -11.42
N ARG A 11 2.45 10.18 -12.05
CA ARG A 11 2.32 9.96 -13.50
C ARG A 11 2.87 11.13 -14.30
N ASP A 12 2.48 12.35 -13.95
CA ASP A 12 2.92 13.57 -14.64
C ASP A 12 4.41 13.82 -14.43
N CYS A 13 4.94 13.48 -13.25
CA CYS A 13 6.38 13.52 -12.97
C CYS A 13 7.16 12.56 -13.89
N LEU A 14 6.69 11.33 -14.07
CA LEU A 14 7.31 10.39 -15.01
C LEU A 14 7.24 10.90 -16.45
N ALA A 15 6.07 11.38 -16.89
CA ALA A 15 5.89 11.97 -18.22
C ALA A 15 6.82 13.17 -18.45
N SER A 16 7.00 14.02 -17.43
CA SER A 16 7.95 15.13 -17.50
C SER A 16 9.38 14.65 -17.67
N ILE A 17 9.81 13.59 -16.97
CA ILE A 17 11.16 13.04 -17.13
C ILE A 17 11.33 12.49 -18.55
N ILE A 18 10.34 11.76 -19.08
CA ILE A 18 10.36 11.25 -20.46
C ILE A 18 10.58 12.39 -21.46
N GLY A 19 9.83 13.49 -21.33
CA GLY A 19 9.91 14.65 -22.23
C GLY A 19 11.13 15.56 -22.07
N GLN A 20 11.96 15.38 -21.03
CA GLN A 20 13.14 16.23 -20.81
C GLN A 20 14.25 15.97 -21.85
N ASN A 21 14.82 17.03 -22.43
CA ASN A 21 15.94 16.92 -23.36
C ASN A 21 17.23 16.42 -22.69
N ARG A 22 17.54 16.93 -21.49
CA ARG A 22 18.72 16.54 -20.72
C ARG A 22 18.28 15.80 -19.47
N LYS A 23 18.66 14.53 -19.38
CA LYS A 23 18.43 13.67 -18.23
C LYS A 23 19.75 13.36 -17.55
N ASP A 24 19.80 13.40 -16.23
CA ASP A 24 20.95 12.87 -15.48
C ASP A 24 20.97 11.34 -15.47
N SER A 25 22.00 10.76 -14.85
CA SER A 25 22.19 9.31 -14.81
C SER A 25 21.11 8.57 -14.03
N LEU A 26 20.57 9.16 -12.96
CA LEU A 26 19.53 8.53 -12.15
C LEU A 26 18.18 8.57 -12.87
N GLN A 27 17.86 9.68 -13.52
CA GLN A 27 16.67 9.79 -14.36
C GLN A 27 16.70 8.80 -15.53
N LYS A 28 17.84 8.67 -16.23
CA LYS A 28 18.02 7.66 -17.29
C LYS A 28 17.80 6.24 -16.74
N MET A 29 18.48 5.89 -15.64
CA MET A 29 18.32 4.59 -14.99
C MET A 29 16.87 4.32 -14.56
N THR A 30 16.16 5.35 -14.09
CA THR A 30 14.74 5.24 -13.72
C THR A 30 13.89 4.93 -14.93
N LEU A 31 14.11 5.60 -16.07
CA LEU A 31 13.38 5.29 -17.31
C LEU A 31 13.70 3.90 -17.83
N ASP A 32 14.97 3.49 -17.81
CA ASP A 32 15.37 2.13 -18.22
C ASP A 32 14.67 1.08 -17.35
N PHE A 33 14.58 1.34 -16.04
CA PHE A 33 13.91 0.45 -15.10
C PHE A 33 12.39 0.39 -15.35
N VAL A 34 11.73 1.53 -15.50
CA VAL A 34 10.28 1.55 -15.76
C VAL A 34 9.95 0.91 -17.11
N ASN A 35 10.76 1.14 -18.16
CA ASN A 35 10.58 0.51 -19.46
C ASN A 35 10.75 -1.02 -19.39
N LEU A 36 11.74 -1.51 -18.64
CA LEU A 36 11.90 -2.94 -18.37
C LEU A 36 10.63 -3.51 -17.72
N LEU A 37 10.14 -2.86 -16.66
CA LEU A 37 8.95 -3.31 -15.94
C LEU A 37 7.70 -3.27 -16.83
N SER A 38 7.49 -2.20 -17.58
CA SER A 38 6.36 -2.04 -18.51
C SER A 38 6.34 -3.14 -19.56
N ASN A 39 7.48 -3.39 -20.22
CA ASN A 39 7.60 -4.42 -21.25
C ASN A 39 7.36 -5.83 -20.68
N GLU A 40 7.97 -6.17 -19.55
CA GLU A 40 7.89 -7.52 -18.96
C GLU A 40 6.57 -7.79 -18.21
N SER A 41 5.81 -6.74 -17.86
CA SER A 41 4.50 -6.87 -17.22
C SER A 41 3.32 -6.64 -18.17
N SER A 42 3.58 -6.12 -19.37
CA SER A 42 2.55 -5.62 -20.29
C SER A 42 1.65 -4.53 -19.66
N ILE A 43 2.14 -3.84 -18.63
CA ILE A 43 1.46 -2.68 -18.05
C ILE A 43 1.86 -1.45 -18.86
N ALA A 44 0.88 -0.66 -19.27
CA ALA A 44 1.11 0.55 -20.05
C ALA A 44 1.95 1.57 -19.26
N ILE A 45 2.83 2.29 -19.95
CA ILE A 45 3.76 3.24 -19.31
C ILE A 45 3.00 4.35 -18.55
N GLU A 46 1.80 4.69 -19.02
CA GLU A 46 0.89 5.68 -18.42
C GLU A 46 0.32 5.21 -17.07
N ASP A 47 0.34 3.91 -16.80
CA ASP A 47 -0.04 3.35 -15.51
C ASP A 47 1.13 3.29 -14.52
N PHE A 48 2.31 3.81 -14.88
CA PHE A 48 3.41 4.04 -13.95
C PHE A 48 3.54 5.51 -13.56
N GLY A 49 4.23 5.74 -12.45
CA GLY A 49 4.65 7.06 -12.02
C GLY A 49 5.94 7.00 -11.21
N VAL A 50 6.56 8.16 -11.02
CA VAL A 50 7.75 8.32 -10.17
C VAL A 50 7.39 9.26 -9.03
N HIS A 51 7.82 8.93 -7.82
CA HIS A 51 7.63 9.77 -6.62
C HIS A 51 8.96 10.05 -5.92
N GLY A 52 8.89 10.65 -4.73
CA GLY A 52 10.08 10.89 -3.91
C GLY A 52 11.01 11.94 -4.52
N SER A 53 12.31 11.75 -4.28
CA SER A 53 13.32 12.77 -4.59
C SER A 53 13.43 13.08 -6.10
N ILE A 54 13.22 12.08 -6.96
CA ILE A 54 13.29 12.25 -8.42
C ILE A 54 12.13 13.09 -8.92
N ALA A 55 10.91 12.84 -8.43
CA ALA A 55 9.72 13.60 -8.77
C ALA A 55 9.81 15.08 -8.35
N LEU A 56 10.52 15.35 -7.25
CA LEU A 56 10.71 16.70 -6.71
C LEU A 56 11.98 17.39 -7.24
N ASN A 57 12.76 16.72 -8.10
CA ASN A 57 14.05 17.20 -8.59
C ASN A 57 15.04 17.58 -7.46
N MET A 58 15.00 16.81 -6.36
CA MET A 58 15.88 16.95 -5.19
C MET A 58 16.79 15.73 -4.99
N HIS A 59 16.91 14.89 -6.02
CA HIS A 59 17.70 13.67 -5.96
C HIS A 59 19.20 13.94 -6.15
N SER A 60 20.00 12.98 -5.67
CA SER A 60 21.41 12.87 -5.96
C SER A 60 21.69 11.51 -6.59
N SER A 61 22.93 11.28 -7.03
CA SER A 61 23.36 9.95 -7.49
C SER A 61 23.19 8.84 -6.45
N LYS A 62 23.02 9.18 -5.16
CA LYS A 62 22.79 8.24 -4.05
C LYS A 62 21.30 7.96 -3.78
N SER A 63 20.38 8.80 -4.23
CA SER A 63 18.92 8.67 -3.97
C SER A 63 18.29 7.43 -4.58
N ASP A 64 17.39 6.76 -3.86
CA ASP A 64 16.68 5.57 -4.34
C ASP A 64 15.72 5.86 -5.51
N ILE A 65 15.30 4.81 -6.22
CA ILE A 65 14.28 4.89 -7.27
C ILE A 65 12.91 4.55 -6.68
N ASP A 66 12.03 5.54 -6.63
CA ASP A 66 10.70 5.43 -6.04
C ASP A 66 9.63 5.43 -7.14
N ILE A 67 9.05 4.27 -7.44
CA ILE A 67 8.01 4.14 -8.46
C ILE A 67 6.64 3.84 -7.86
N VAL A 68 5.60 4.26 -8.55
CA VAL A 68 4.23 3.79 -8.32
C VAL A 68 3.68 3.11 -9.55
N VAL A 69 2.75 2.20 -9.33
CA VAL A 69 1.88 1.64 -10.37
C VAL A 69 0.43 1.91 -9.99
N TYR A 70 -0.36 2.37 -10.96
CA TYR A 70 -1.77 2.68 -10.81
C TYR A 70 -2.60 1.42 -11.06
N GLY A 71 -3.49 1.07 -10.13
CA GLY A 71 -4.38 -0.07 -10.27
C GLY A 71 -3.98 -1.28 -9.41
N ALA A 72 -4.96 -1.91 -8.75
CA ALA A 72 -4.76 -3.12 -7.95
C ALA A 72 -4.32 -4.30 -8.83
N GLU A 73 -4.98 -4.48 -9.97
CA GLU A 73 -4.64 -5.53 -10.94
C GLU A 73 -3.22 -5.34 -11.50
N ASN A 74 -2.88 -4.10 -11.87
CA ASN A 74 -1.54 -3.76 -12.35
C ASN A 74 -0.48 -4.00 -11.27
N PHE A 75 -0.77 -3.66 -10.01
CA PHE A 75 0.14 -3.97 -8.90
C PHE A 75 0.39 -5.48 -8.77
N ARG A 76 -0.66 -6.30 -8.83
CA ARG A 76 -0.54 -7.78 -8.79
C ARG A 76 0.23 -8.34 -9.99
N LYS A 77 0.05 -7.78 -11.19
CA LYS A 77 0.86 -8.11 -12.37
C LYS A 77 2.33 -7.76 -12.15
N LEU A 78 2.59 -6.56 -11.64
CA LEU A 78 3.94 -6.08 -11.38
C LEU A 78 4.68 -6.94 -10.33
N GLU A 79 4.01 -7.36 -9.26
CA GLU A 79 4.59 -8.27 -8.26
C GLU A 79 5.08 -9.57 -8.90
N LYS A 80 4.24 -10.20 -9.75
CA LYS A 80 4.61 -11.41 -10.49
C LYS A 80 5.78 -11.17 -11.45
N THR A 81 5.80 -10.02 -12.12
CA THR A 81 6.91 -9.63 -13.01
C THR A 81 8.20 -9.44 -12.23
N ILE A 82 8.16 -8.75 -11.08
CA ILE A 82 9.35 -8.55 -10.24
C ILE A 82 9.87 -9.89 -9.73
N GLU A 83 9.00 -10.80 -9.29
CA GLU A 83 9.40 -12.15 -8.87
C GLU A 83 10.15 -12.90 -9.99
N LYS A 84 9.62 -12.91 -11.21
CA LYS A 84 10.29 -13.50 -12.39
C LYS A 84 11.64 -12.84 -12.68
N LEU A 85 11.74 -11.52 -12.57
CA LEU A 85 12.98 -10.79 -12.81
C LEU A 85 14.02 -11.06 -11.71
N VAL A 86 13.60 -11.33 -10.48
CA VAL A 86 14.46 -11.78 -9.38
C VAL A 86 14.96 -13.21 -9.64
N GLU A 87 14.09 -14.12 -10.05
CA GLU A 87 14.47 -15.49 -10.44
C GLU A 87 15.48 -15.49 -11.61
N ALA A 88 15.28 -14.61 -12.59
CA ALA A 88 16.20 -14.38 -13.69
C ALA A 88 17.48 -13.60 -13.32
N LYS A 89 17.68 -13.25 -12.03
CA LYS A 89 18.82 -12.49 -11.50
C LYS A 89 19.01 -11.10 -12.13
N LYS A 90 17.98 -10.55 -12.77
CA LYS A 90 17.95 -9.16 -13.26
C LYS A 90 17.70 -8.17 -12.12
N LEU A 91 16.95 -8.60 -11.10
CA LEU A 91 16.67 -7.87 -9.87
C LEU A 91 17.08 -8.71 -8.65
N SER A 92 17.13 -8.08 -7.48
CA SER A 92 17.21 -8.78 -6.20
C SER A 92 16.36 -8.10 -5.14
N TYR A 93 15.83 -8.86 -4.19
CA TYR A 93 15.10 -8.28 -3.06
C TYR A 93 16.05 -7.71 -2.00
N VAL A 94 15.57 -6.71 -1.27
CA VAL A 94 16.23 -6.14 -0.09
C VAL A 94 15.24 -6.11 1.06
N PHE A 95 15.55 -6.82 2.15
CA PHE A 95 14.71 -6.88 3.35
C PHE A 95 15.49 -6.38 4.56
N ASN A 96 14.91 -5.45 5.32
CA ASN A 96 15.50 -5.01 6.59
C ASN A 96 14.88 -5.72 7.80
N ASN A 97 13.64 -6.20 7.67
CA ASN A 97 12.88 -6.83 8.75
C ASN A 97 11.85 -7.83 8.16
N ARG A 98 11.15 -8.55 9.04
CA ARG A 98 10.15 -9.55 8.64
C ARG A 98 8.97 -9.00 7.82
N LEU A 99 8.55 -7.75 8.07
CA LEU A 99 7.45 -7.12 7.34
C LEU A 99 7.91 -6.72 5.94
N ASP A 100 9.15 -6.24 5.79
CA ASP A 100 9.72 -5.99 4.47
C ASP A 100 9.79 -7.28 3.64
N ALA A 101 10.16 -8.40 4.28
CA ALA A 101 10.22 -9.72 3.66
C ALA A 101 8.83 -10.23 3.23
N ALA A 102 7.79 -9.97 4.03
CA ALA A 102 6.41 -10.29 3.66
C ALA A 102 5.90 -9.37 2.53
N ARG A 103 6.20 -8.08 2.61
CA ARG A 103 5.69 -7.04 1.71
C ARG A 103 6.35 -7.06 0.33
N ARG A 104 7.62 -7.47 0.25
CA ARG A 104 8.42 -7.59 -0.99
C ARG A 104 8.42 -6.35 -1.90
N PHE A 105 8.34 -5.15 -1.32
CA PHE A 105 8.22 -3.89 -2.07
C PHE A 105 9.57 -3.24 -2.45
N LYS A 106 10.70 -3.77 -1.97
CA LYS A 106 12.02 -3.15 -2.09
C LYS A 106 13.02 -4.14 -2.70
N GLY A 107 13.85 -3.63 -3.62
CA GLY A 107 14.87 -4.43 -4.28
C GLY A 107 16.04 -3.61 -4.83
N ARG A 108 16.88 -4.25 -5.65
CA ARG A 108 17.95 -3.61 -6.42
C ARG A 108 17.83 -3.86 -7.91
N PHE A 109 18.05 -2.81 -8.69
CA PHE A 109 18.20 -2.82 -10.14
C PHE A 109 19.55 -2.19 -10.48
N SER A 110 20.44 -2.91 -11.16
CA SER A 110 21.79 -2.41 -11.51
C SER A 110 22.54 -1.80 -10.31
N GLY A 111 22.44 -2.46 -9.14
CA GLY A 111 23.05 -2.01 -7.88
C GLY A 111 22.27 -0.91 -7.13
N LYS A 112 21.31 -0.25 -7.78
CA LYS A 112 20.51 0.84 -7.22
C LYS A 112 19.28 0.33 -6.49
N ILE A 113 19.00 0.85 -5.30
CA ILE A 113 17.78 0.49 -4.56
C ILE A 113 16.56 1.08 -5.27
N PHE A 114 15.52 0.26 -5.39
CA PHE A 114 14.20 0.70 -5.80
C PHE A 114 13.13 0.30 -4.79
N MET A 115 12.04 1.06 -4.77
CA MET A 115 10.79 0.76 -4.07
C MET A 115 9.63 0.92 -5.03
N TYR A 116 8.62 0.05 -4.93
CA TYR A 116 7.39 0.18 -5.69
C TYR A 116 6.15 0.16 -4.79
N ASN A 117 5.16 1.01 -5.11
CA ASN A 117 3.91 1.13 -4.37
C ASN A 117 2.72 1.16 -5.32
N ALA A 118 1.52 0.84 -4.82
CA ALA A 118 0.28 0.97 -5.56
C ALA A 118 -0.39 2.33 -5.32
N VAL A 119 -1.06 2.85 -6.34
CA VAL A 119 -1.98 4.00 -6.27
C VAL A 119 -3.31 3.60 -6.89
N ARG A 120 -4.43 3.95 -6.25
CA ARG A 120 -5.76 3.67 -6.80
C ARG A 120 -5.96 4.45 -8.11
N LYS A 121 -6.53 3.80 -9.12
CA LYS A 121 -7.13 4.50 -10.27
C LYS A 121 -8.40 5.22 -9.81
N PRO A 122 -8.83 6.30 -10.49
CA PRO A 122 -10.07 6.99 -10.15
C PRO A 122 -11.29 6.05 -10.04
N GLY A 123 -11.38 5.04 -10.91
CA GLY A 123 -12.46 4.05 -10.88
C GLY A 123 -12.39 3.01 -9.74
N GLU A 124 -11.28 2.94 -9.00
CA GLU A 124 -11.12 2.08 -7.81
C GLU A 124 -11.44 2.83 -6.51
N ILE A 125 -11.81 4.12 -6.61
CA ILE A 125 -12.20 4.93 -5.46
C ILE A 125 -13.72 4.85 -5.33
N HIS A 126 -14.17 3.95 -4.45
CA HIS A 126 -15.60 3.65 -4.27
C HIS A 126 -16.26 4.42 -3.12
N SER A 127 -15.52 5.25 -2.39
CA SER A 127 -16.05 6.05 -1.29
C SER A 127 -15.82 7.53 -1.54
N GLU A 128 -16.85 8.31 -1.29
CA GLU A 128 -16.78 9.76 -1.30
C GLU A 128 -16.43 10.29 0.09
N TYR A 129 -15.73 11.41 0.13
CA TYR A 129 -15.45 12.08 1.39
C TYR A 129 -16.77 12.48 2.08
N GLY A 130 -16.92 12.11 3.34
CA GLY A 130 -18.14 12.37 4.11
C GLY A 130 -19.25 11.34 3.92
N ALA A 131 -19.05 10.30 3.11
CA ALA A 131 -20.03 9.22 2.96
C ALA A 131 -20.20 8.37 4.23
N TYR A 132 -19.19 8.34 5.10
CA TYR A 132 -19.20 7.56 6.33
C TYR A 132 -18.80 8.39 7.54
N LYS A 133 -19.41 8.07 8.69
CA LYS A 133 -19.05 8.56 10.01
C LYS A 133 -18.36 7.44 10.79
N PHE A 134 -17.21 7.76 11.38
CA PHE A 134 -16.38 6.82 12.14
C PHE A 134 -16.42 7.19 13.62
N THR A 135 -16.79 6.25 14.48
CA THR A 135 -16.83 6.44 15.94
C THR A 135 -15.88 5.44 16.62
N PRO A 136 -14.77 5.88 17.24
CA PRO A 136 -13.88 5.00 17.98
C PRO A 136 -14.56 4.49 19.24
N LEU A 137 -14.45 3.19 19.50
CA LEU A 137 -15.13 2.53 20.62
C LEU A 137 -14.15 2.03 21.68
N ALA A 138 -13.23 1.14 21.29
CA ALA A 138 -12.37 0.46 22.25
C ALA A 138 -11.12 -0.13 21.58
N PRO A 139 -10.00 -0.29 22.31
CA PRO A 139 -8.87 -1.07 21.84
C PRO A 139 -9.22 -2.55 21.77
N VAL A 140 -8.72 -3.23 20.74
CA VAL A 140 -8.90 -4.68 20.57
C VAL A 140 -7.60 -5.33 20.12
N LYS A 141 -7.37 -6.57 20.60
CA LYS A 141 -6.29 -7.47 20.19
C LYS A 141 -6.89 -8.83 19.81
N PHE A 142 -6.61 -9.31 18.61
CA PHE A 142 -7.21 -10.55 18.10
C PHE A 142 -6.38 -11.19 16.98
N ALA A 143 -6.69 -12.43 16.64
CA ALA A 143 -6.25 -13.10 15.43
C ALA A 143 -7.45 -13.28 14.47
N CYS A 144 -7.18 -13.29 13.17
CA CYS A 144 -8.19 -13.50 12.13
C CYS A 144 -7.53 -14.08 10.87
N THR A 145 -8.37 -14.56 9.95
CA THR A 145 -7.98 -14.98 8.59
C THR A 145 -8.31 -13.84 7.62
N VAL A 146 -7.43 -13.55 6.67
CA VAL A 146 -7.69 -12.59 5.60
C VAL A 146 -8.59 -13.25 4.56
N ASN A 147 -9.80 -12.72 4.38
CA ASN A 147 -10.74 -13.19 3.37
C ASN A 147 -10.50 -12.50 2.01
N ASP A 148 -10.07 -11.24 2.01
CA ASP A 148 -9.83 -10.46 0.78
C ASP A 148 -8.70 -9.45 0.99
N ASP A 149 -7.69 -9.49 0.11
CA ASP A 149 -6.50 -8.63 0.11
C ASP A 149 -6.45 -7.66 -1.10
N SER A 150 -7.55 -7.48 -1.83
CA SER A 150 -7.65 -6.63 -3.03
C SER A 150 -7.28 -5.17 -2.80
N GLU A 151 -7.42 -4.68 -1.56
CA GLU A 151 -7.12 -3.30 -1.16
C GLU A 151 -5.88 -3.20 -0.25
N ALA A 152 -5.19 -4.32 -0.01
CA ALA A 152 -4.10 -4.40 0.97
C ALA A 152 -2.84 -3.62 0.58
N MET A 153 -2.62 -3.36 -0.71
CA MET A 153 -1.44 -2.66 -1.24
C MET A 153 -1.52 -1.14 -1.14
N PHE A 154 -2.73 -0.59 -1.03
CA PHE A 154 -2.94 0.84 -1.06
C PHE A 154 -2.71 1.50 0.31
N ARG A 155 -2.87 2.83 0.33
CA ARG A 155 -2.95 3.61 1.57
C ARG A 155 -4.34 4.27 1.66
N PRO A 156 -5.07 4.10 2.78
CA PRO A 156 -4.86 3.05 3.78
C PRO A 156 -4.95 1.65 3.15
N ALA A 157 -4.29 0.68 3.78
CA ALA A 157 -4.43 -0.73 3.40
C ALA A 157 -5.66 -1.32 4.08
N ILE A 158 -6.49 -2.01 3.33
CA ILE A 158 -7.73 -2.60 3.82
C ILE A 158 -7.66 -4.11 3.61
N TYR A 159 -7.87 -4.86 4.69
CA TYR A 159 -8.04 -6.31 4.68
C TYR A 159 -9.47 -6.63 5.08
N LYS A 160 -10.21 -7.38 4.27
CA LYS A 160 -11.45 -8.01 4.75
C LYS A 160 -11.07 -9.26 5.53
N ILE A 161 -11.70 -9.46 6.67
CA ILE A 161 -11.30 -10.51 7.61
C ILE A 161 -12.47 -11.43 7.98
N GLU A 162 -12.11 -12.63 8.40
CA GLU A 162 -13.01 -13.63 8.96
C GLU A 162 -12.32 -14.39 10.12
N ASP A 163 -13.00 -15.35 10.73
CA ASP A 163 -12.47 -16.18 11.82
C ASP A 163 -11.91 -15.39 13.03
N TYR A 164 -12.64 -14.37 13.47
CA TYR A 164 -12.25 -13.54 14.60
C TYR A 164 -12.01 -14.37 15.87
N THR A 165 -10.81 -14.28 16.41
CA THR A 165 -10.40 -14.94 17.67
C THR A 165 -9.79 -13.92 18.61
N SER A 166 -10.51 -13.55 19.67
CA SER A 166 -10.05 -12.58 20.68
C SER A 166 -8.76 -13.04 21.37
N ALA A 167 -7.79 -12.15 21.56
CA ALA A 167 -6.55 -12.47 22.28
C ALA A 167 -6.65 -12.31 23.81
N ASN A 168 -7.67 -11.60 24.30
CA ASN A 168 -7.92 -11.35 25.72
C ASN A 168 -9.40 -11.06 25.99
N GLN A 169 -9.79 -11.04 27.27
CA GLN A 169 -11.18 -10.85 27.68
C GLN A 169 -11.74 -9.48 27.29
N SER A 170 -10.93 -8.42 27.28
CA SER A 170 -11.37 -7.08 26.84
C SER A 170 -11.61 -6.98 25.33
N SER A 171 -11.08 -7.92 24.55
CA SER A 171 -11.34 -8.06 23.12
C SER A 171 -12.41 -9.10 22.82
N ASN A 172 -13.11 -9.63 23.83
CA ASN A 172 -14.24 -10.52 23.59
C ASN A 172 -15.46 -9.67 23.20
N LEU A 173 -15.70 -9.56 21.89
CA LEU A 173 -16.77 -8.74 21.34
C LEU A 173 -18.05 -9.58 21.14
N PRO A 174 -19.24 -8.99 21.32
CA PRO A 174 -20.47 -9.66 20.92
C PRO A 174 -20.51 -9.80 19.39
N LYS A 175 -21.26 -10.80 18.89
CA LYS A 175 -21.22 -11.22 17.48
C LYS A 175 -21.52 -10.08 16.51
N GLU A 176 -22.46 -9.21 16.86
CA GLU A 176 -22.86 -8.05 16.06
C GLU A 176 -21.82 -6.92 15.99
N LYS A 177 -20.79 -6.96 16.85
CA LYS A 177 -19.68 -5.99 16.86
C LYS A 177 -18.37 -6.56 16.33
N ILE A 178 -18.38 -7.81 15.83
CA ILE A 178 -17.19 -8.40 15.23
C ILE A 178 -16.81 -7.57 13.99
N PRO A 179 -15.58 -7.06 13.93
CA PRO A 179 -15.15 -6.24 12.80
C PRO A 179 -15.01 -7.09 11.54
N ILE A 180 -15.43 -6.55 10.41
CA ILE A 180 -15.31 -7.18 9.09
C ILE A 180 -14.09 -6.67 8.31
N LEU A 181 -13.51 -5.53 8.73
CA LEU A 181 -12.35 -4.91 8.11
C LEU A 181 -11.23 -4.64 9.11
N VAL A 182 -10.00 -4.75 8.64
CA VAL A 182 -8.81 -4.18 9.27
C VAL A 182 -8.23 -3.13 8.34
N VAL A 183 -8.15 -1.89 8.82
CA VAL A 183 -7.69 -0.73 8.05
C VAL A 183 -6.39 -0.21 8.65
N SER A 184 -5.30 -0.25 7.89
CA SER A 184 -4.01 0.25 8.32
C SER A 184 -3.68 1.62 7.71
N MET A 185 -3.48 2.60 8.58
CA MET A 185 -2.91 3.91 8.25
C MET A 185 -1.37 3.87 8.21
N ILE A 186 -0.76 2.80 8.73
CA ILE A 186 0.70 2.62 8.79
C ILE A 186 1.20 1.89 7.54
N GLY A 187 2.12 2.53 6.83
CA GLY A 187 2.61 2.07 5.53
C GLY A 187 3.38 0.74 5.54
N CYS A 188 3.93 0.32 6.69
CA CYS A 188 4.68 -0.94 6.82
C CYS A 188 3.78 -2.18 6.86
N TYR A 189 2.49 -2.03 7.18
CA TYR A 189 1.51 -3.13 7.19
C TYR A 189 0.75 -3.29 5.87
N ARG A 190 1.17 -2.59 4.81
CA ARG A 190 0.56 -2.75 3.48
C ARG A 190 1.05 -4.03 2.84
N ASN A 191 0.14 -4.81 2.26
CA ASN A 191 0.44 -5.98 1.44
C ASN A 191 1.32 -7.03 2.14
N ILE A 192 1.17 -7.20 3.46
CA ILE A 192 1.98 -8.15 4.25
C ILE A 192 1.34 -9.52 4.38
N ALA A 193 0.08 -9.66 3.98
CA ALA A 193 -0.72 -10.88 4.07
C ALA A 193 -1.60 -11.01 2.82
N ARG A 194 -1.87 -12.24 2.42
CA ARG A 194 -2.72 -12.64 1.29
C ARG A 194 -4.05 -13.21 1.77
N GLN A 195 -5.00 -13.31 0.86
CA GLN A 195 -6.20 -14.11 1.08
C GLN A 195 -5.82 -15.53 1.55
N GLY A 196 -6.43 -15.98 2.64
CA GLY A 196 -6.15 -17.25 3.33
C GLY A 196 -5.10 -17.16 4.43
N ASP A 197 -4.28 -16.09 4.48
CA ASP A 197 -3.27 -15.94 5.53
C ASP A 197 -3.90 -15.55 6.86
N LYS A 198 -3.28 -15.97 7.96
CA LYS A 198 -3.67 -15.55 9.31
C LYS A 198 -2.84 -14.37 9.77
N ILE A 199 -3.50 -13.42 10.43
CA ILE A 199 -2.85 -12.22 10.99
C ILE A 199 -3.26 -12.01 12.45
N LYS A 200 -2.33 -11.47 13.26
CA LYS A 200 -2.59 -10.88 14.57
C LYS A 200 -2.71 -9.38 14.43
N VAL A 201 -3.72 -8.80 15.07
CA VAL A 201 -4.06 -7.39 14.96
C VAL A 201 -4.19 -6.80 16.36
N ALA A 202 -3.60 -5.62 16.55
CA ALA A 202 -3.84 -4.74 17.69
C ALA A 202 -4.16 -3.35 17.15
N GLY A 203 -5.34 -2.83 17.49
CA GLY A 203 -5.81 -1.54 16.99
C GLY A 203 -7.04 -1.04 17.74
N THR A 204 -7.71 -0.05 17.17
CA THR A 204 -8.93 0.54 17.73
C THR A 204 -10.15 0.08 16.94
N LEU A 205 -11.11 -0.55 17.63
CA LEU A 205 -12.42 -0.86 17.08
C LEU A 205 -13.18 0.43 16.82
N GLU A 206 -13.71 0.57 15.62
CA GLU A 206 -14.54 1.67 15.18
C GLU A 206 -15.89 1.17 14.70
N ARG A 207 -16.94 1.91 15.05
CA ARG A 207 -18.25 1.79 14.41
C ARG A 207 -18.28 2.71 13.20
N VAL A 208 -18.61 2.14 12.04
CA VAL A 208 -18.74 2.85 10.78
C VAL A 208 -20.21 2.93 10.42
N GLU A 209 -20.69 4.14 10.18
CA GLU A 209 -22.07 4.42 9.81
C GLU A 209 -22.08 5.12 8.46
N SER A 210 -22.87 4.62 7.52
CA SER A 210 -23.16 5.37 6.30
C SER A 210 -23.99 6.61 6.62
N VAL A 211 -23.71 7.71 5.94
CA VAL A 211 -24.48 8.96 6.07
C VAL A 211 -25.72 8.95 5.17
N CYS A 212 -25.67 8.19 4.08
CA CYS A 212 -26.74 8.12 3.08
C CYS A 212 -27.64 6.89 3.24
N THR A 213 -27.18 5.86 3.96
CA THR A 213 -27.91 4.61 4.20
C THR A 213 -27.89 4.27 5.68
N ASP A 214 -28.83 3.44 6.15
CA ASP A 214 -28.85 2.94 7.53
C ASP A 214 -27.83 1.80 7.77
N GLU A 215 -26.81 1.69 6.92
CA GLU A 215 -25.79 0.65 7.03
C GLU A 215 -24.82 0.96 8.16
N VAL A 216 -24.61 -0.03 9.03
CA VAL A 216 -23.70 0.02 10.17
C VAL A 216 -22.84 -1.23 10.17
N PHE A 217 -21.52 -1.06 10.23
CA PHE A 217 -20.58 -2.15 10.39
C PHE A 217 -19.42 -1.74 11.31
N TYR A 218 -18.56 -2.70 11.62
CA TYR A 218 -17.41 -2.50 12.50
C TYR A 218 -16.11 -2.76 11.75
N GLN A 219 -15.11 -1.94 12.02
CA GLN A 219 -13.75 -2.11 11.52
C GLN A 219 -12.74 -1.94 12.65
N VAL A 220 -11.52 -2.38 12.43
CA VAL A 220 -10.39 -2.07 13.32
C VAL A 220 -9.38 -1.23 12.56
N VAL A 221 -9.07 -0.05 13.10
CA VAL A 221 -8.04 0.83 12.56
C VAL A 221 -6.73 0.62 13.31
N VAL A 222 -5.66 0.51 12.54
CA VAL A 222 -4.27 0.43 13.01
C VAL A 222 -3.53 1.67 12.51
N GLY A 223 -2.88 2.40 13.40
CA GLY A 223 -2.24 3.69 13.11
C GLY A 223 -3.08 4.90 13.51
N THR A 224 -3.82 4.82 14.62
CA THR A 224 -4.55 5.96 15.19
C THR A 224 -3.63 6.99 15.81
N GLY A 225 -2.41 6.59 16.21
CA GLY A 225 -1.43 7.46 16.87
C GLY A 225 -1.77 7.76 18.34
N VAL A 226 -2.84 7.17 18.88
CA VAL A 226 -3.28 7.39 20.27
C VAL A 226 -2.62 6.40 21.24
N ARG A 227 -2.02 5.32 20.74
CA ARG A 227 -1.47 4.21 21.54
C ARG A 227 -0.11 3.77 21.03
N GLU A 228 0.70 3.23 21.93
CA GLU A 228 2.06 2.75 21.62
C GLU A 228 2.08 1.38 20.90
N GLU A 229 1.11 0.50 21.16
CA GLU A 229 1.09 -0.87 20.62
C GLU A 229 -0.04 -1.11 19.61
N GLU A 230 0.10 -0.57 18.41
CA GLU A 230 -0.77 -0.90 17.27
C GLU A 230 0.02 -1.66 16.20
N TYR A 231 -0.49 -2.80 15.75
CA TYR A 231 0.21 -3.65 14.79
C TYR A 231 -0.69 -4.56 13.96
N ILE A 232 -0.15 -4.99 12.82
CA ILE A 232 -0.62 -6.15 12.04
C ILE A 232 0.58 -7.07 11.81
N TRP A 233 0.50 -8.31 12.26
CA TRP A 233 1.56 -9.31 12.08
C TRP A 233 1.03 -10.57 11.41
N PRO A 234 1.63 -11.01 10.28
CA PRO A 234 1.40 -12.35 9.73
C PRO A 234 1.81 -13.41 10.75
N ILE A 235 1.05 -14.51 10.81
CA ILE A 235 1.26 -15.66 11.71
C ILE A 235 1.93 -16.80 10.95
#